data_AF-A0A1C5WJM8-F1
#
_entry.id   AF-A0A1C5WJM8-F1
#
_cell.length_a   1.000
_cell.length_b   1.000
_cell.length_c   1.000
_cell.angle_alpha   90.00
_cell.angle_beta   90.00
_cell.angle_gamma   90.00
#
_symmetry.space_group_name_H-M   'P 1'
#
loop_
_entity.id
_entity.type
_entity.pdbx_description
1 polymer ?
#
loop_
_entity_poly.entity_id
_entity_poly.type
_entity_poly.pdbx_seq_one_letter_code
_entity_poly.pdbx_strand_id
1 'polypeptide(L)'
;MQVEQYVMAYGIEQDRIRAIIPEGFVSLRPVLRINAEIQDNSNGYLEFNTPVEKDGNRGWLNIGYWNEVQFQKEGRTTTFQTDFIEISFTGVGIEGSCPAEKDNAGCYFLKETPELKKPETIAENKEFCDCTFQWKFTEKDAHGVSIGKTLPAYPQEPETTYPRDTFTAENAAKIPCRQVLGTYKVIFER
;
A
#
# COMPACT_ATOMS: atom_id res chain seq x y z
N MET A 1 -15.95 -4.75 -14.49
CA MET A 1 -16.25 -3.82 -13.38
C MET A 1 -15.23 -2.72 -13.51
N GLN A 2 -15.67 -1.46 -13.65
CA GLN A 2 -14.72 -0.38 -13.83
C GLN A 2 -14.01 -0.10 -12.50
N VAL A 3 -12.68 -0.12 -12.52
CA VAL A 3 -11.85 0.16 -11.35
C VAL A 3 -10.96 1.35 -11.62
N GLU A 4 -11.05 2.35 -10.75
CA GLU A 4 -10.06 3.43 -10.66
C GLU A 4 -9.21 3.19 -9.41
N GLN A 5 -8.01 2.62 -9.63
CA GLN A 5 -7.08 2.23 -8.59
C GLN A 5 -6.04 3.32 -8.37
N TYR A 6 -5.76 3.60 -7.11
CA TYR A 6 -4.74 4.50 -6.60
C TYR A 6 -3.77 3.71 -5.74
N VAL A 7 -2.47 3.92 -5.94
CA VAL A 7 -1.43 3.20 -5.21
C VAL A 7 -0.45 4.19 -4.63
N MET A 8 -0.15 4.05 -3.34
CA MET A 8 0.91 4.77 -2.63
C MET A 8 1.79 3.78 -1.88
N ALA A 9 3.11 3.88 -2.06
CA ALA A 9 4.08 3.18 -1.23
C ALA A 9 4.89 4.17 -0.41
N TYR A 10 5.14 3.87 0.86
CA TYR A 10 6.04 4.64 1.71
C TYR A 10 7.11 3.77 2.36
N GLY A 11 8.28 4.38 2.52
CA GLY A 11 9.45 3.77 3.12
C GLY A 11 9.35 3.77 4.63
N ILE A 12 9.80 2.68 5.24
CA ILE A 12 9.80 2.49 6.70
C ILE A 12 11.17 2.01 7.18
N GLU A 13 11.29 1.75 8.49
CA GLU A 13 12.39 0.97 9.07
C GLU A 13 12.02 -0.52 9.00
N GLN A 14 12.91 -1.37 8.45
CA GLN A 14 12.56 -2.74 8.08
C GLN A 14 12.42 -3.67 9.30
N ASP A 15 13.20 -3.46 10.36
CA ASP A 15 13.15 -4.30 11.55
C ASP A 15 11.84 -4.16 12.32
N ARG A 16 11.22 -2.98 12.31
CA ARG A 16 9.86 -2.77 12.85
C ARG A 16 8.82 -3.61 12.14
N ILE A 17 8.86 -3.70 10.80
CA ILE A 17 7.89 -4.53 10.07
C ILE A 17 8.20 -6.02 10.23
N ARG A 18 9.48 -6.41 10.33
CA ARG A 18 9.88 -7.78 10.69
C ARG A 18 9.34 -8.21 12.06
N ALA A 19 9.22 -7.28 13.01
CA ALA A 19 8.70 -7.55 14.34
C ALA A 19 7.19 -7.82 14.38
N ILE A 20 6.44 -7.44 13.34
CA ILE A 20 4.98 -7.63 13.28
C ILE A 20 4.52 -8.63 12.23
N ILE A 21 5.31 -8.87 11.16
CA ILE A 21 4.97 -9.88 10.14
C ILE A 21 4.84 -11.27 10.79
N PRO A 22 3.81 -12.08 10.49
CA PRO A 22 3.65 -13.41 11.07
C PRO A 22 4.76 -14.39 10.69
N GLU A 23 4.92 -15.45 11.49
CA GLU A 23 5.82 -16.56 11.16
C GLU A 23 5.49 -17.17 9.78
N GLY A 24 6.53 -17.65 9.09
CA GLY A 24 6.42 -18.20 7.73
C GLY A 24 6.43 -17.14 6.62
N PHE A 25 6.47 -15.86 6.94
CA PHE A 25 6.67 -14.76 5.99
C PHE A 25 7.99 -14.03 6.25
N VAL A 26 8.67 -13.63 5.18
CA VAL A 26 9.92 -12.86 5.23
C VAL A 26 9.68 -11.49 4.63
N SER A 27 10.03 -10.42 5.35
CA SER A 27 9.98 -9.05 4.81
C SER A 27 11.01 -8.88 3.68
N LEU A 28 10.56 -8.48 2.48
CA LEU A 28 11.43 -8.31 1.32
C LEU A 28 12.16 -6.96 1.30
N ARG A 29 11.47 -5.88 1.69
CA ARG A 29 12.00 -4.50 1.61
C ARG A 29 11.26 -3.59 2.61
N PRO A 30 11.84 -2.45 2.99
CA PRO A 30 11.27 -1.53 3.98
C PRO A 30 10.10 -0.71 3.42
N VAL A 31 8.99 -1.37 3.08
CA VAL A 31 7.84 -0.74 2.40
C VAL A 31 6.52 -1.13 3.05
N LEU A 32 5.65 -0.13 3.17
CA LEU A 32 4.22 -0.30 3.36
C LEU A 32 3.48 0.35 2.17
N ARG A 33 2.41 -0.29 1.72
CA ARG A 33 1.65 0.13 0.53
C ARG A 33 0.16 0.25 0.86
N ILE A 34 -0.41 1.37 0.45
CA ILE A 34 -1.84 1.63 0.47
C ILE A 34 -2.35 1.56 -0.96
N ASN A 35 -3.29 0.65 -1.21
CA ASN A 35 -4.06 0.62 -2.44
C ASN A 35 -5.45 1.15 -2.12
N ALA A 36 -5.94 2.12 -2.87
CA ALA A 36 -7.32 2.57 -2.79
C ALA A 36 -7.99 2.38 -4.14
N GLU A 37 -9.27 2.06 -4.16
CA GLU A 37 -10.03 1.86 -5.40
C GLU A 37 -11.37 2.57 -5.31
N ILE A 38 -11.82 3.09 -6.44
CA ILE A 38 -13.22 3.40 -6.70
C ILE A 38 -13.73 2.36 -7.69
N GLN A 39 -14.72 1.58 -7.27
CA GLN A 39 -15.32 0.48 -8.02
C GLN A 39 -16.70 0.91 -8.52
N ASP A 40 -16.95 0.73 -9.81
CA ASP A 40 -18.18 1.16 -10.50
C ASP A 40 -18.62 2.59 -10.11
N ASN A 41 -17.64 3.48 -9.98
CA ASN A 41 -17.80 4.90 -9.64
C ASN A 41 -18.52 5.21 -8.31
N SER A 42 -18.79 4.21 -7.48
CA SER A 42 -19.68 4.37 -6.31
C SER A 42 -19.18 3.70 -5.03
N ASN A 43 -18.39 2.63 -5.13
CA ASN A 43 -17.88 1.93 -3.95
C ASN A 43 -16.38 2.21 -3.74
N GLY A 44 -16.03 2.75 -2.59
CA GLY A 44 -14.63 2.91 -2.19
C GLY A 44 -14.08 1.67 -1.50
N TYR A 45 -12.83 1.32 -1.81
CA TYR A 45 -12.12 0.20 -1.21
C TYR A 45 -10.69 0.61 -0.86
N LEU A 46 -10.14 0.08 0.24
CA LEU A 46 -8.76 0.35 0.65
C LEU A 46 -8.09 -0.93 1.13
N GLU A 47 -6.83 -1.14 0.77
CA GLU A 47 -5.96 -2.18 1.31
C GLU A 47 -4.67 -1.61 1.85
N PHE A 48 -4.18 -2.22 2.91
CA PHE A 48 -2.87 -1.97 3.47
C PHE A 48 -2.00 -3.22 3.39
N ASN A 49 -0.82 -3.10 2.81
CA ASN A 49 0.00 -4.24 2.42
C ASN A 49 1.49 -4.03 2.73
N THR A 50 2.24 -5.12 2.93
CA THR A 50 3.71 -5.12 2.99
C THR A 50 4.29 -6.19 2.05
N PRO A 51 5.44 -5.96 1.39
CA PRO A 51 6.01 -6.93 0.46
C PRO A 51 6.73 -8.06 1.23
N VAL A 52 6.40 -9.30 0.89
CA VAL A 52 6.89 -10.50 1.57
C VAL A 52 7.31 -11.61 0.61
N GLU A 53 8.11 -12.51 1.12
CA GLU A 53 8.30 -13.85 0.56
C GLU A 53 7.66 -14.90 1.47
N LYS A 54 7.06 -15.92 0.87
CA LYS A 54 6.64 -17.15 1.53
C LYS A 54 6.80 -18.33 0.59
N ASP A 55 7.49 -19.38 1.05
CA ASP A 55 7.72 -20.63 0.31
C ASP A 55 8.26 -20.40 -1.12
N GLY A 56 9.20 -19.46 -1.26
CA GLY A 56 9.81 -19.06 -2.55
C GLY A 56 8.93 -18.14 -3.43
N ASN A 57 7.69 -17.86 -3.02
CA ASN A 57 6.79 -16.94 -3.72
C ASN A 57 6.93 -15.53 -3.15
N ARG A 58 7.28 -14.58 -4.00
CA ARG A 58 7.38 -13.15 -3.67
C ARG A 58 6.09 -12.44 -4.02
N GLY A 59 5.62 -11.56 -3.17
CA GLY A 59 4.35 -10.87 -3.36
C GLY A 59 4.05 -9.89 -2.23
N TRP A 60 2.77 -9.72 -1.94
CA TRP A 60 2.28 -8.81 -0.90
C TRP A 60 1.56 -9.59 0.19
N LEU A 61 1.66 -9.14 1.43
CA LEU A 61 0.86 -9.60 2.55
C LEU A 61 -0.13 -8.51 2.93
N ASN A 62 -1.41 -8.85 2.92
CA ASN A 62 -2.47 -7.95 3.33
C ASN A 62 -2.50 -7.83 4.86
N ILE A 63 -2.30 -6.61 5.34
CA ILE A 63 -2.37 -6.22 6.75
C ILE A 63 -3.82 -5.90 7.13
N GLY A 64 -4.57 -5.30 6.21
CA GLY A 64 -5.97 -4.97 6.39
C GLY A 64 -6.61 -4.53 5.07
N TYR A 65 -7.93 -4.64 5.01
CA TYR A 65 -8.73 -4.14 3.90
C TYR A 65 -10.09 -3.65 4.39
N TRP A 66 -10.66 -2.67 3.69
CA TRP A 66 -11.92 -2.02 4.05
C TRP A 66 -12.74 -1.74 2.79
N ASN A 67 -14.03 -2.04 2.87
CA ASN A 67 -15.03 -1.74 1.84
C ASN A 67 -15.84 -0.51 2.25
N GLU A 68 -16.63 0.03 1.33
CA GLU A 68 -17.52 1.18 1.56
C GLU A 68 -16.78 2.41 2.11
N VAL A 69 -15.50 2.55 1.73
CA VAL A 69 -14.64 3.67 2.13
C VAL A 69 -15.17 4.94 1.49
N GLN A 70 -15.33 6.00 2.28
CA GLN A 70 -15.79 7.28 1.76
C GLN A 70 -14.71 7.90 0.88
N PHE A 71 -15.11 8.48 -0.24
CA PHE A 71 -14.21 9.20 -1.12
C PHE A 71 -14.85 10.47 -1.66
N GLN A 72 -14.00 11.43 -2.01
CA GLN A 72 -14.40 12.69 -2.64
C GLN A 72 -13.45 13.01 -3.79
N LYS A 73 -13.99 13.60 -4.86
CA LYS A 73 -13.22 14.07 -6.02
C LYS A 73 -13.36 15.58 -6.14
N GLU A 74 -12.25 16.29 -6.14
CA GLU A 74 -12.17 17.74 -6.36
C GLU A 74 -11.09 18.03 -7.40
N GLY A 75 -11.52 18.39 -8.62
CA GLY A 75 -10.60 18.61 -9.73
C GLY A 75 -9.81 17.34 -10.07
N ARG A 76 -8.49 17.39 -9.86
CA ARG A 76 -7.58 16.23 -10.08
C ARG A 76 -7.27 15.47 -8.79
N THR A 77 -7.82 15.91 -7.66
CA THR A 77 -7.57 15.34 -6.35
C THR A 77 -8.69 14.37 -6.00
N THR A 78 -8.32 13.16 -5.62
CA THR A 78 -9.23 12.18 -5.03
C THR A 78 -8.77 11.89 -3.60
N THR A 79 -9.66 12.05 -2.64
CA THR A 79 -9.40 11.81 -1.22
C THR A 79 -10.24 10.65 -0.73
N PHE A 80 -9.60 9.68 -0.09
CA PHE A 80 -10.26 8.59 0.63
C PHE A 80 -10.17 8.84 2.13
N GLN A 81 -11.26 8.58 2.84
CA GLN A 81 -11.34 8.82 4.27
C GLN A 81 -12.09 7.71 5.01
N THR A 82 -11.55 7.36 6.16
CA THR A 82 -12.18 6.56 7.21
C THR A 82 -11.89 7.23 8.56
N ASP A 83 -12.36 6.63 9.66
CA ASP A 83 -12.04 7.12 11.02
C ASP A 83 -10.53 7.02 11.34
N PHE A 84 -9.80 6.15 10.67
CA PHE A 84 -8.40 5.83 10.98
C PHE A 84 -7.42 6.14 9.84
N ILE A 85 -7.88 6.63 8.70
CA ILE A 85 -6.99 7.11 7.62
C ILE A 85 -7.63 8.21 6.80
N GLU A 86 -6.82 9.19 6.41
CA GLU A 86 -7.09 10.10 5.32
C GLU A 86 -5.92 10.04 4.34
N ILE A 87 -6.22 9.87 3.04
CA ILE A 87 -5.21 9.83 1.98
C ILE A 87 -5.75 10.52 0.74
N SER A 88 -4.96 11.42 0.17
CA SER A 88 -5.28 12.13 -1.06
C SER A 88 -4.29 11.80 -2.17
N PHE A 89 -4.79 11.82 -3.40
CA PHE A 89 -4.03 11.60 -4.62
C PHE A 89 -4.36 12.70 -5.62
N THR A 90 -3.36 13.47 -6.05
CA THR A 90 -3.53 14.55 -7.02
C THR A 90 -2.84 14.16 -8.33
N GLY A 91 -3.61 13.96 -9.39
CA GLY A 91 -3.07 13.64 -10.71
C GLY A 91 -2.18 14.77 -11.26
N VAL A 92 -0.96 14.43 -11.69
CA VAL A 92 0.01 15.41 -12.23
C VAL A 92 -0.02 15.51 -13.76
N GLY A 93 -0.86 14.72 -14.44
CA GLY A 93 -0.99 14.71 -15.90
C GLY A 93 0.18 14.07 -16.65
N ILE A 94 1.03 13.30 -15.96
CA ILE A 94 2.13 12.55 -16.57
C ILE A 94 1.76 11.07 -16.53
N GLU A 95 1.70 10.45 -17.70
CA GLU A 95 1.44 9.03 -17.84
C GLU A 95 2.71 8.25 -18.19
N GLY A 96 2.77 7.01 -17.73
CA GLY A 96 3.80 6.08 -18.12
C GLY A 96 3.49 4.64 -17.71
N SER A 97 4.23 3.70 -18.29
CA SER A 97 4.23 2.33 -17.81
C SER A 97 5.14 2.21 -16.58
N CYS A 98 4.59 1.99 -15.39
CA CYS A 98 5.43 1.49 -14.29
C CYS A 98 5.88 0.06 -14.64
N PRO A 99 7.16 -0.30 -14.45
CA PRO A 99 7.59 -1.68 -14.57
C PRO A 99 6.70 -2.55 -13.67
N ALA A 100 5.95 -3.49 -14.26
CA ALA A 100 5.30 -4.50 -13.46
C ALA A 100 6.38 -5.28 -12.70
N GLU A 101 6.17 -5.52 -11.42
CA GLU A 101 7.02 -6.45 -10.65
C GLU A 101 6.88 -7.83 -11.30
N LYS A 102 7.90 -8.21 -12.07
CA LYS A 102 7.92 -9.47 -12.83
C LYS A 102 7.87 -10.71 -11.93
N ASP A 103 8.08 -10.50 -10.63
CA ASP A 103 8.16 -11.47 -9.55
C ASP A 103 7.02 -11.36 -8.53
N ASN A 104 5.89 -10.74 -8.89
CA ASN A 104 4.72 -10.62 -8.02
C ASN A 104 3.74 -11.80 -8.20
N ALA A 105 3.76 -12.76 -7.26
CA ALA A 105 2.84 -13.90 -7.22
C ALA A 105 1.41 -13.51 -6.81
N GLY A 106 1.21 -12.31 -6.24
CA GLY A 106 -0.09 -11.83 -5.80
C GLY A 106 -0.09 -11.29 -4.36
N CYS A 107 -1.27 -11.27 -3.75
CA CYS A 107 -1.48 -10.80 -2.37
C CYS A 107 -2.02 -11.93 -1.48
N TYR A 108 -1.33 -12.18 -0.38
CA TYR A 108 -1.76 -13.11 0.67
C TYR A 108 -2.77 -12.43 1.60
N PHE A 109 -3.94 -13.03 1.76
CA PHE A 109 -4.94 -12.64 2.75
C PHE A 109 -4.91 -13.61 3.92
N LEU A 110 -4.68 -13.08 5.12
CA LEU A 110 -4.69 -13.88 6.34
C LEU A 110 -6.14 -14.11 6.79
N LYS A 111 -6.68 -15.26 6.40
CA LYS A 111 -7.86 -15.88 7.01
C LYS A 111 -7.41 -17.10 7.82
N GLU A 112 -8.32 -18.00 8.21
CA GLU A 112 -7.97 -19.28 8.85
C GLU A 112 -6.91 -20.07 8.05
N THR A 113 -6.97 -19.99 6.71
CA THR A 113 -5.92 -20.44 5.81
C THR A 113 -5.48 -19.26 4.93
N PRO A 114 -4.16 -18.95 4.86
CA PRO A 114 -3.68 -17.89 3.99
C PRO A 114 -4.05 -18.15 2.52
N GLU A 115 -4.75 -17.20 1.91
CA GLU A 115 -5.23 -17.29 0.52
C GLU A 115 -4.36 -16.36 -0.36
N LEU A 116 -3.69 -16.91 -1.37
CA LEU A 116 -2.95 -16.12 -2.36
C LEU A 116 -3.88 -15.71 -3.50
N LYS A 117 -4.23 -14.43 -3.56
CA LYS A 117 -4.95 -13.84 -4.69
C LYS A 117 -3.97 -13.40 -5.77
N LYS A 118 -4.16 -13.92 -6.99
CA LYS A 118 -3.32 -13.57 -8.14
C LYS A 118 -3.42 -12.07 -8.47
N PRO A 119 -2.34 -11.47 -9.00
CA PRO A 119 -2.37 -10.08 -9.42
C PRO A 119 -3.31 -9.89 -10.62
N GLU A 120 -3.88 -8.70 -10.72
CA GLU A 120 -4.65 -8.29 -11.89
C GLU A 120 -3.72 -8.02 -13.06
N THR A 121 -4.18 -8.34 -14.27
CA THR A 121 -3.46 -8.00 -15.50
C THR A 121 -3.93 -6.64 -15.99
N ILE A 122 -3.12 -5.61 -15.73
CA ILE A 122 -3.41 -4.21 -16.09
C ILE A 122 -2.46 -3.83 -17.22
N ALA A 123 -3.01 -3.49 -18.39
CA ALA A 123 -2.26 -3.08 -19.58
C ALA A 123 -2.29 -1.55 -19.77
N GLU A 124 -3.15 -0.86 -19.02
CA GLU A 124 -3.41 0.55 -19.09
C GLU A 124 -2.26 1.38 -18.50
N ASN A 125 -2.10 2.60 -19.02
CA ASN A 125 -1.11 3.53 -18.52
C ASN A 125 -1.46 3.98 -17.10
N LYS A 126 -0.41 4.21 -16.31
CA LYS A 126 -0.53 4.78 -14.98
C LYS A 126 -0.27 6.28 -15.07
N GLU A 127 -1.15 7.07 -14.48
CA GLU A 127 -0.91 8.49 -14.26
C GLU A 127 -0.21 8.66 -12.91
N PHE A 128 0.93 9.35 -12.87
CA PHE A 128 1.60 9.67 -11.62
C PHE A 128 0.75 10.64 -10.77
N CYS A 129 0.85 10.52 -9.45
CA CYS A 129 0.15 11.38 -8.52
C CYS A 129 1.10 12.02 -7.52
N ASP A 130 0.76 13.21 -7.03
CA ASP A 130 1.19 13.64 -5.70
C ASP A 130 0.25 13.06 -4.64
N CYS A 131 0.73 12.93 -3.39
CA CYS A 131 -0.04 12.33 -2.31
C CYS A 131 0.31 12.96 -0.96
N THR A 132 -0.72 13.12 -0.14
CA THR A 132 -0.60 13.31 1.30
C THR A 132 -1.40 12.23 1.99
N PHE A 133 -0.89 11.67 3.09
CA PHE A 133 -1.64 10.71 3.90
C PHE A 133 -1.37 10.89 5.38
N GLN A 134 -2.33 10.46 6.19
CA GLN A 134 -2.21 10.37 7.64
C GLN A 134 -3.06 9.20 8.15
N TRP A 135 -2.41 8.27 8.84
CA TRP A 135 -3.10 7.32 9.72
C TRP A 135 -3.55 8.03 11.01
N LYS A 136 -4.68 7.58 11.56
CA LYS A 136 -5.42 8.25 12.65
C LYS A 136 -5.93 7.26 13.72
N PHE A 137 -5.32 6.08 13.88
CA PHE A 137 -5.61 5.25 15.05
C PHE A 137 -5.12 5.93 16.34
N THR A 138 -3.97 6.61 16.24
CA THR A 138 -3.41 7.48 17.30
C THR A 138 -2.78 8.75 16.71
N GLU A 139 -2.53 9.75 17.55
CA GLU A 139 -1.85 10.99 17.12
C GLU A 139 -0.40 10.80 16.65
N LYS A 140 0.20 9.64 16.96
CA LYS A 140 1.62 9.33 16.63
C LYS A 140 1.77 8.46 15.40
N ASP A 141 0.68 8.13 14.72
CA ASP A 141 0.75 7.25 13.57
C ASP A 141 1.41 7.94 12.36
N ALA A 142 1.81 7.13 11.39
CA ALA A 142 2.51 7.58 10.23
C ALA A 142 1.67 8.52 9.36
N HIS A 143 2.31 9.60 8.95
CA HIS A 143 1.83 10.53 7.94
C HIS A 143 2.98 10.88 7.01
N GLY A 144 2.67 11.36 5.81
CA GLY A 144 3.70 11.71 4.84
C GLY A 144 3.16 12.44 3.64
N VAL A 145 4.08 13.04 2.89
CA VAL A 145 3.81 13.76 1.64
C VAL A 145 4.77 13.30 0.55
N SER A 146 4.28 13.19 -0.69
CA SER A 146 5.11 12.94 -1.87
C SER A 146 6.05 14.12 -2.14
N ILE A 147 7.17 13.82 -2.78
CA ILE A 147 8.15 14.82 -3.24
C ILE A 147 8.20 14.89 -4.78
N GLY A 148 7.18 14.38 -5.46
CA GLY A 148 7.11 14.30 -6.92
C GLY A 148 8.15 13.37 -7.57
N LYS A 149 8.70 12.40 -6.82
CA LYS A 149 9.71 11.45 -7.33
C LYS A 149 9.35 10.02 -6.97
N THR A 150 9.72 9.09 -7.86
CA THR A 150 9.74 7.66 -7.56
C THR A 150 11.10 7.28 -7.00
N LEU A 151 11.12 6.64 -5.83
CA LEU A 151 12.32 6.24 -5.10
C LEU A 151 12.37 4.72 -4.94
N PRO A 152 13.53 4.08 -5.11
CA PRO A 152 13.68 2.66 -4.81
C PRO A 152 13.68 2.40 -3.31
N ALA A 153 13.23 1.21 -2.90
CA ALA A 153 13.41 0.68 -1.55
C ALA A 153 14.23 -0.61 -1.62
N TYR A 154 15.48 -0.53 -1.20
CA TYR A 154 16.38 -1.67 -1.15
C TYR A 154 16.19 -2.47 0.15
N PRO A 155 16.31 -3.81 0.12
CA PRO A 155 16.37 -4.62 1.32
C PRO A 155 17.48 -4.13 2.27
N GLN A 156 17.21 -4.15 3.57
CA GLN A 156 18.13 -3.76 4.64
C GLN A 156 18.57 -5.02 5.39
N GLU A 157 19.83 -5.16 5.75
CA GLU A 157 20.22 -6.22 6.69
C GLU A 157 19.58 -5.96 8.07
N PRO A 158 19.21 -7.01 8.84
CA PRO A 158 18.72 -6.82 10.20
C PRO A 158 19.77 -6.13 11.09
N GLU A 159 19.37 -5.08 11.80
CA GLU A 159 20.25 -4.29 12.67
C GLU A 159 19.73 -4.26 14.12
N THR A 160 18.42 -4.08 14.30
CA THR A 160 17.76 -3.96 15.61
C THR A 160 16.72 -5.06 15.80
N THR A 161 16.74 -5.74 16.94
CA THR A 161 15.66 -6.68 17.31
C THR A 161 14.61 -5.96 18.14
N TYR A 162 13.41 -5.78 17.59
CA TYR A 162 12.26 -5.26 18.33
C TYR A 162 11.43 -6.39 18.95
N PRO A 163 10.73 -6.12 20.08
CA PRO A 163 9.73 -7.05 20.60
C PRO A 163 8.67 -7.38 19.55
N ARG A 164 8.22 -8.64 19.54
CA ARG A 164 7.13 -9.09 18.66
C ARG A 164 5.84 -8.36 19.01
N ASP A 165 5.11 -7.97 17.98
CA ASP A 165 3.77 -7.39 18.12
C ASP A 165 2.78 -8.08 17.18
N THR A 166 1.50 -7.82 17.40
CA THR A 166 0.41 -8.39 16.59
C THR A 166 0.38 -7.77 15.19
N PHE A 167 0.14 -8.62 14.19
CA PHE A 167 0.03 -8.21 12.79
C PHE A 167 -1.33 -7.55 12.53
N THR A 168 -1.41 -6.24 12.77
CA THR A 168 -2.63 -5.45 12.61
C THR A 168 -2.33 -4.15 11.86
N ALA A 169 -3.37 -3.56 11.25
CA ALA A 169 -3.27 -2.26 10.60
C ALA A 169 -2.83 -1.17 11.58
N GLU A 170 -3.36 -1.18 12.80
CA GLU A 170 -3.00 -0.23 13.86
C GLU A 170 -1.49 -0.28 14.17
N ASN A 171 -0.92 -1.46 14.34
CA ASN A 171 0.49 -1.60 14.67
C ASN A 171 1.42 -1.27 13.50
N ALA A 172 1.02 -1.62 12.28
CA ALA A 172 1.75 -1.23 11.07
C ALA A 172 1.69 0.28 10.82
N ALA A 173 0.56 0.93 11.13
CA ALA A 173 0.38 2.38 11.00
C ALA A 173 1.29 3.19 11.95
N LYS A 174 1.69 2.63 13.10
CA LYS A 174 2.64 3.25 14.03
C LYS A 174 4.07 3.34 13.47
N ILE A 175 4.40 2.59 12.42
CA ILE A 175 5.76 2.58 11.85
C ILE A 175 5.96 3.87 11.04
N PRO A 176 6.85 4.80 11.45
CA PRO A 176 6.95 6.12 10.85
C PRO A 176 7.26 6.04 9.35
N CYS A 177 6.59 6.90 8.59
CA CYS A 177 6.94 7.14 7.19
C CYS A 177 8.26 7.89 7.11
N ARG A 178 9.28 7.26 6.52
CA ARG A 178 10.54 7.93 6.19
C ARG A 178 10.37 8.85 4.98
N GLN A 179 9.68 8.36 3.95
CA GLN A 179 9.41 9.09 2.71
C GLN A 179 8.36 8.32 1.88
N VAL A 180 7.44 9.02 1.23
CA VAL A 180 6.60 8.45 0.16
C VAL A 180 7.49 8.12 -1.04
N LEU A 181 7.45 6.87 -1.48
CA LEU A 181 8.36 6.29 -2.49
C LEU A 181 7.79 6.33 -3.90
N GLY A 182 6.47 6.33 -4.06
CA GLY A 182 5.86 6.32 -5.37
C GLY A 182 4.35 6.24 -5.31
N THR A 183 3.71 6.97 -6.20
CA THR A 183 2.28 7.22 -6.20
C THR A 183 1.74 7.31 -7.62
N TYR A 184 0.67 6.58 -7.90
CA TYR A 184 0.03 6.60 -9.20
C TYR A 184 -1.45 6.25 -9.10
N LYS A 185 -2.18 6.52 -10.18
CA LYS A 185 -3.51 5.98 -10.43
C LYS A 185 -3.57 5.26 -11.78
N VAL A 186 -4.49 4.32 -11.92
CA VAL A 186 -4.78 3.60 -13.16
C VAL A 186 -6.27 3.26 -13.22
N ILE A 187 -6.83 3.28 -14.42
CA ILE A 187 -8.23 2.92 -14.67
C ILE A 187 -8.25 1.71 -15.59
N PHE A 188 -8.99 0.66 -15.24
CA PHE A 188 -9.09 -0.59 -16.01
C PHE A 188 -10.41 -1.32 -15.73
N GLU A 189 -10.67 -2.39 -16.48
CA GLU A 189 -11.82 -3.29 -16.26
C GLU A 189 -11.39 -4.59 -15.54
N ARG A 190 -12.05 -4.88 -14.41
CA ARG A 190 -11.92 -6.13 -13.62
C ARG A 190 -12.99 -7.15 -14.00
#